data_AF-A0A819NT45-F1
#
_entry.id   AF-A0A819NT45-F1
#
_cell.length_a   1.000
_cell.length_b   1.000
_cell.length_c   1.000
_cell.angle_alpha   90.00
_cell.angle_beta   90.00
_cell.angle_gamma   90.00
#
_symmetry.space_group_name_H-M   'P 1'
#
loop_
_entity.id
_entity.type
_entity.pdbx_description
1 polymer ?
#
loop_
_entity_poly.entity_id
_entity_poly.type
_entity_poly.pdbx_seq_one_letter_code
_entity_poly.pdbx_strand_id
1 'polypeptide(L)'
;MQNHYYTTTGTPQRPPLGSDMNYLYLSPSQQQVNRQGIFLKRSEKIDWRRIAAVDVDRIARDMDFQALQDNLENITLCNIDAEVDSRAMDPNFVKLYKMAQLTIEYLLVCQDQITTQLTDYEQLKSKGFHDQEDARQQIEKLKNELNETKKELKKRRKMLETQQRMLMAQNSNYHTCPVCTHAFLSIAYLQAHIKRRHPDYDPSKRREHDIDVEKEIQRLKDELNKKDTELQMIKVQKAVDEEKIRDRDTNIRQLKEEIQTLTTKMTILDDRLSQMRSNPHTQSFSPHRNETGFSELLKENNNLRADIEQVKQSLQQAENNLKQEVKLKRRYERENENLIKEITNLKENLQLLQKAPGDTGRLTKELINFQNVS
;
A
#
# COMPACT_ATOMS: atom_id res chain seq x y z
N MET A 1 -12.30 42.09 30.26
CA MET A 1 -11.08 41.75 29.49
C MET A 1 -10.99 40.22 29.43
N GLN A 2 -11.87 39.46 28.77
CA GLN A 2 -12.19 39.40 27.33
C GLN A 2 -10.94 39.44 26.45
N ASN A 3 -10.48 38.26 26.02
CA ASN A 3 -9.97 38.05 24.67
C ASN A 3 -10.34 36.63 24.21
N HIS A 4 -11.04 36.61 23.07
CA HIS A 4 -11.62 35.46 22.41
C HIS A 4 -10.56 34.60 21.72
N TYR A 5 -10.62 33.29 21.94
CA TYR A 5 -9.97 32.30 21.09
C TYR A 5 -10.84 32.08 19.85
N TYR A 6 -10.32 32.40 18.67
CA TYR A 6 -10.90 31.96 17.40
C TYR A 6 -10.48 30.50 17.14
N THR A 7 -11.44 29.59 17.23
CA THR A 7 -11.36 28.25 16.65
C THR A 7 -11.70 28.34 15.16
N THR A 8 -10.73 28.11 14.28
CA THR A 8 -10.96 28.03 12.84
C THR A 8 -10.91 26.55 12.41
N THR A 9 -12.05 25.86 12.54
CA THR A 9 -12.31 24.60 11.84
C THR A 9 -12.79 24.94 10.42
N GLY A 10 -11.86 25.04 9.48
CA GLY A 10 -12.15 25.28 8.07
C GLY A 10 -11.72 24.09 7.23
N THR A 11 -12.57 23.07 7.13
CA THR A 11 -12.52 22.13 5.99
C THR A 11 -12.63 22.95 4.70
N PRO A 12 -11.81 22.70 3.65
CA PRO A 12 -12.09 23.25 2.33
C PRO A 12 -13.42 22.67 1.87
N GLN A 13 -14.49 23.45 2.00
CA GLN A 13 -15.77 23.13 1.37
C GLN A 13 -15.52 23.16 -0.13
N ARG A 14 -15.39 21.96 -0.71
CA ARG A 14 -15.64 21.73 -2.12
C ARG A 14 -17.02 22.34 -2.42
N PRO A 15 -17.18 23.17 -3.47
CA PRO A 15 -18.49 23.64 -3.86
C PRO A 15 -19.43 22.44 -3.98
N PRO A 16 -20.68 22.53 -3.53
CA PRO A 16 -21.65 21.49 -3.82
C PRO A 16 -21.65 21.31 -5.33
N LEU A 17 -21.36 20.10 -5.79
CA LEU A 17 -21.61 19.70 -7.16
C LEU A 17 -23.10 19.91 -7.36
N GLY A 18 -23.45 21.05 -7.94
CA GLY A 18 -24.77 21.29 -8.46
C GLY A 18 -25.05 20.15 -9.43
N SER A 19 -25.95 19.25 -9.02
CA SER A 19 -26.96 18.72 -9.90
C SER A 19 -27.37 19.83 -10.87
N ASP A 20 -27.26 19.58 -12.16
CA ASP A 20 -27.53 20.49 -13.29
C ASP A 20 -26.29 21.07 -14.01
N MET A 21 -25.15 20.38 -13.99
CA MET A 21 -24.33 20.36 -15.21
C MET A 21 -25.06 19.50 -16.23
N ASN A 22 -25.98 20.15 -16.94
CA ASN A 22 -26.70 19.61 -18.08
C ASN A 22 -25.62 19.36 -19.16
N TYR A 23 -24.96 18.20 -19.09
CA TYR A 23 -24.17 17.68 -20.20
C TYR A 23 -25.07 17.82 -21.41
N LEU A 24 -24.63 18.60 -22.39
CA LEU A 24 -25.31 18.82 -23.66
C LEU A 24 -25.88 17.48 -24.12
N TYR A 25 -27.17 17.27 -23.87
CA TYR A 25 -27.82 16.01 -24.20
C TYR A 25 -27.82 15.97 -25.72
N LEU A 26 -26.92 15.18 -26.28
CA LEU A 26 -27.01 14.78 -27.67
C LEU A 26 -28.40 14.19 -27.83
N SER A 27 -29.22 14.82 -28.66
CA SER A 27 -30.55 14.32 -28.97
C SER A 27 -30.44 12.86 -29.47
N PRO A 28 -31.48 12.03 -29.35
CA PRO A 28 -31.44 10.66 -29.86
C PRO A 28 -31.06 10.55 -31.34
N SER A 29 -31.27 11.61 -32.14
CA SER A 29 -30.77 11.73 -33.52
C SER A 29 -29.26 11.97 -33.58
N GLN A 30 -28.69 12.76 -32.67
CA GLN A 30 -27.26 12.97 -32.53
C GLN A 30 -26.53 11.76 -31.89
N GLN A 31 -27.23 10.90 -31.15
CA GLN A 31 -26.71 9.60 -30.68
C GLN A 31 -26.54 8.57 -31.80
N GLN A 32 -27.04 8.85 -33.01
CA GLN A 32 -26.80 8.04 -34.21
C GLN A 32 -25.52 8.44 -34.97
N VAL A 33 -24.65 9.27 -34.39
CA VAL A 33 -23.30 9.50 -34.92
C VAL A 33 -22.47 8.23 -34.71
N ASN A 34 -22.65 7.35 -35.68
CA ASN A 34 -21.98 6.10 -36.02
C ASN A 34 -20.78 5.70 -35.12
N ARG A 35 -20.90 4.52 -34.48
CA ARG A 35 -19.88 3.81 -33.70
C ARG A 35 -18.58 3.48 -34.45
N GLN A 36 -18.40 3.96 -35.68
CA GLN A 36 -17.29 3.62 -36.57
C GLN A 36 -17.01 4.77 -37.55
N GLY A 37 -16.31 5.82 -37.12
CA GLY A 37 -15.41 6.66 -37.94
C GLY A 37 -15.84 7.17 -39.33
N ILE A 38 -17.13 7.26 -39.64
CA ILE A 38 -17.63 7.68 -40.96
C ILE A 38 -18.45 8.95 -40.78
N PHE A 39 -18.00 10.05 -41.39
CA PHE A 39 -18.76 11.30 -41.49
C PHE A 39 -20.16 11.05 -42.06
N LEU A 40 -21.16 11.71 -41.50
CA LEU A 40 -22.55 11.46 -41.89
C LEU A 40 -22.83 11.98 -43.32
N LYS A 41 -23.72 11.27 -44.03
CA LYS A 41 -24.16 11.72 -45.34
C LYS A 41 -25.06 12.94 -45.16
N ARG A 42 -24.65 14.07 -45.75
CA ARG A 42 -25.42 15.32 -45.74
C ARG A 42 -26.62 15.19 -46.67
N SER A 43 -27.82 15.27 -46.13
CA SER A 43 -29.06 15.20 -46.91
C SER A 43 -30.17 16.11 -46.39
N GLU A 44 -29.90 16.85 -45.31
CA GLU A 44 -30.92 17.69 -44.68
C GLU A 44 -31.02 19.05 -45.37
N LYS A 45 -32.22 19.65 -45.29
CA LYS A 45 -32.50 20.99 -45.79
C LYS A 45 -32.38 22.01 -44.66
N ILE A 46 -31.94 23.21 -44.99
CA ILE A 46 -31.81 24.28 -44.00
C ILE A 46 -33.18 24.91 -43.74
N ASP A 47 -33.60 24.98 -42.47
CA ASP A 47 -34.72 25.83 -42.07
C ASP A 47 -34.25 27.29 -41.97
N TRP A 48 -34.30 27.98 -43.11
CA TRP A 48 -33.89 29.38 -43.23
C TRP A 48 -34.66 30.33 -42.31
N ARG A 49 -35.93 30.02 -42.00
CA ARG A 49 -36.73 30.84 -41.08
C ARG A 49 -36.22 30.72 -39.66
N ARG A 50 -35.85 29.50 -39.24
CA ARG A 50 -35.26 29.25 -37.93
C ARG A 50 -33.90 29.92 -37.81
N ILE A 51 -33.02 29.78 -38.80
CA ILE A 51 -31.70 30.44 -38.82
C ILE A 51 -31.82 31.96 -38.81
N ALA A 52 -32.77 32.54 -39.55
CA ALA A 52 -32.99 33.99 -39.57
C ALA A 52 -33.46 34.57 -38.23
N ALA A 53 -34.10 33.75 -37.39
CA ALA A 53 -34.54 34.16 -36.05
C ALA A 53 -33.41 34.10 -35.00
N VAL A 54 -32.25 33.53 -35.35
CA VAL A 54 -31.11 33.40 -34.44
C VAL A 54 -30.32 34.71 -34.40
N ASP A 55 -30.22 35.29 -33.20
CA ASP A 55 -29.33 36.42 -32.93
C ASP A 55 -27.92 35.91 -32.57
N VAL A 56 -27.02 35.93 -33.56
CA VAL A 56 -25.65 35.43 -33.42
C VAL A 56 -24.83 36.28 -32.45
N ASP A 57 -25.05 37.60 -32.43
CA ASP A 57 -24.30 38.51 -31.56
C ASP A 57 -24.69 38.29 -30.09
N ARG A 58 -25.97 38.00 -29.85
CA ARG A 58 -26.44 37.60 -28.52
C ARG A 58 -25.84 36.27 -28.10
N ILE A 59 -25.84 35.25 -28.96
CA ILE A 59 -25.21 33.95 -28.66
C ILE A 59 -23.75 34.15 -28.25
N ALA A 60 -23.00 34.96 -28.99
CA ALA A 60 -21.58 35.20 -28.72
C ALA A 60 -21.35 35.95 -27.39
N ARG A 61 -22.19 36.94 -27.06
CA ARG A 61 -22.07 37.71 -25.81
C ARG A 61 -22.50 36.92 -24.58
N ASP A 62 -23.63 36.22 -24.68
CA ASP A 62 -24.29 35.57 -23.56
C ASP A 62 -23.85 34.11 -23.39
N MET A 63 -23.07 33.58 -24.34
CA MET A 63 -22.71 32.16 -24.42
C MET A 63 -23.94 31.25 -24.36
N ASP A 64 -24.95 31.57 -25.17
CA ASP A 64 -26.20 30.79 -25.23
C ASP A 64 -25.97 29.48 -25.99
N PHE A 65 -25.42 28.49 -25.27
CA PHE A 65 -25.14 27.17 -25.80
C PHE A 65 -26.40 26.40 -26.18
N GLN A 66 -27.55 26.71 -25.57
CA GLN A 66 -28.81 26.06 -25.91
C GLN A 66 -29.27 26.46 -27.31
N ALA A 67 -29.25 27.77 -27.62
CA ALA A 67 -29.58 28.24 -28.96
C ALA A 67 -28.63 27.70 -30.04
N LEU A 68 -27.35 27.51 -29.71
CA LEU A 68 -26.38 26.83 -30.60
C LEU A 68 -26.73 25.36 -30.80
N GLN A 69 -26.99 24.62 -29.71
CA GLN A 69 -27.31 23.20 -29.75
C GLN A 69 -28.56 22.93 -30.58
N ASP A 70 -29.58 23.76 -30.41
CA ASP A 70 -30.86 23.67 -31.11
C ASP A 70 -30.70 23.80 -32.63
N ASN A 71 -29.70 24.54 -33.11
CA ASN A 71 -29.44 24.76 -34.55
C ASN A 71 -28.30 23.89 -35.09
N LEU A 72 -27.61 23.14 -34.23
CA LEU A 72 -26.40 22.40 -34.57
C LEU A 72 -26.63 21.34 -35.66
N GLU A 73 -27.69 20.55 -35.53
CA GLU A 73 -28.06 19.51 -36.49
C GLU A 73 -28.30 20.09 -37.89
N ASN A 74 -29.10 21.17 -37.98
CA ASN A 74 -29.37 21.89 -39.22
C ASN A 74 -28.10 22.42 -39.90
N ILE A 75 -27.11 22.89 -39.15
CA ILE A 75 -25.87 23.46 -39.70
C ILE A 75 -24.91 22.33 -40.14
N THR A 76 -24.77 21.29 -39.32
CA THR A 76 -23.81 20.20 -39.53
C THR A 76 -24.23 19.23 -40.63
N LEU A 77 -25.52 18.88 -40.73
CA LEU A 77 -26.02 17.83 -41.62
C LEU A 77 -26.65 18.35 -42.92
N CYS A 78 -26.76 19.66 -43.10
CA CYS A 78 -27.34 20.22 -44.31
C CYS A 78 -26.46 19.99 -45.56
N ASN A 79 -27.12 19.79 -46.69
CA ASN A 79 -26.46 19.77 -47.98
C ASN A 79 -26.32 21.20 -48.54
N ILE A 80 -25.20 21.87 -48.22
CA ILE A 80 -24.93 23.23 -48.67
C ILE A 80 -24.94 23.38 -50.20
N ASP A 81 -24.55 22.34 -50.96
CA ASP A 81 -24.56 22.39 -52.43
C ASP A 81 -25.97 22.49 -53.01
N ALA A 82 -26.99 22.02 -52.28
CA ALA A 82 -28.39 22.08 -52.70
C ALA A 82 -29.10 23.38 -52.29
N GLU A 83 -28.49 24.14 -51.38
CA GLU A 83 -29.12 25.30 -50.73
C GLU A 83 -28.62 26.65 -51.28
N VAL A 84 -27.46 26.66 -51.94
CA VAL A 84 -26.84 27.90 -52.46
C VAL A 84 -26.80 27.91 -53.99
N ASP A 85 -27.10 29.05 -54.60
CA ASP A 85 -26.93 29.20 -56.04
C ASP A 85 -25.45 29.34 -56.38
N SER A 86 -24.92 28.33 -57.08
CA SER A 86 -23.55 28.28 -57.61
C SER A 86 -23.14 29.50 -58.46
N ARG A 87 -24.09 30.26 -59.00
CA ARG A 87 -23.84 31.47 -59.79
C ARG A 87 -23.72 32.74 -58.96
N ALA A 88 -24.25 32.72 -57.73
CA ALA A 88 -24.32 33.88 -56.84
C ALA A 88 -23.28 33.82 -55.71
N MET A 89 -22.63 32.67 -55.50
CA MET A 89 -21.74 32.42 -54.36
C MET A 89 -20.36 31.95 -54.80
N ASP A 90 -19.31 32.43 -54.13
CA ASP A 90 -17.94 31.97 -54.35
C ASP A 90 -17.82 30.48 -53.97
N PRO A 91 -17.34 29.59 -54.87
CA PRO A 91 -17.09 28.19 -54.55
C PRO A 91 -16.19 27.95 -53.33
N ASN A 92 -15.31 28.90 -52.99
CA ASN A 92 -14.46 28.83 -51.80
C ASN A 92 -15.26 28.96 -50.49
N PHE A 93 -16.38 29.70 -50.50
CA PHE A 93 -17.26 29.79 -49.34
C PHE A 93 -17.95 28.45 -49.07
N VAL A 94 -18.39 27.76 -50.12
CA VAL A 94 -18.97 26.41 -50.01
C VAL A 94 -17.95 25.42 -49.46
N LYS A 95 -16.70 25.49 -49.90
CA LYS A 95 -15.60 24.68 -49.34
C LYS A 95 -15.33 25.00 -47.87
N LEU A 96 -15.30 26.28 -47.51
CA LEU A 96 -15.11 26.73 -46.12
C LEU A 96 -16.23 26.22 -45.22
N TYR A 97 -17.48 26.29 -45.66
CA TYR A 97 -18.62 25.78 -44.92
C TYR A 97 -18.55 24.25 -44.73
N LYS A 98 -18.22 23.50 -45.79
CA LYS A 98 -17.99 22.05 -45.69
C LYS A 98 -16.86 21.69 -44.73
N MET A 99 -15.77 22.45 -44.73
CA MET A 99 -14.68 22.30 -43.75
C MET A 99 -15.16 22.57 -42.33
N ALA A 100 -15.98 23.60 -42.12
CA ALA A 100 -16.58 23.89 -40.82
C ALA A 100 -17.48 22.74 -40.36
N GLN A 101 -18.35 22.22 -41.23
CA GLN A 101 -19.20 21.06 -40.92
C GLN A 101 -18.38 19.83 -40.50
N LEU A 102 -17.33 19.48 -41.25
CA LEU A 102 -16.44 18.36 -40.91
C LEU A 102 -15.72 18.58 -39.58
N THR A 103 -15.31 19.81 -39.30
CA THR A 103 -14.69 20.19 -38.03
C THR A 103 -15.67 20.01 -36.87
N ILE A 104 -16.92 20.45 -37.04
CA ILE A 104 -17.96 20.29 -36.01
C ILE A 104 -18.28 18.80 -35.79
N GLU A 105 -18.44 18.01 -36.85
CA GLU A 105 -18.65 16.56 -36.74
C GLU A 105 -17.49 15.88 -35.99
N TYR A 106 -16.24 16.25 -36.28
CA TYR A 106 -15.07 15.73 -35.55
C TYR A 106 -15.11 16.11 -34.07
N LEU A 107 -15.42 17.36 -33.74
CA LEU A 107 -15.52 17.81 -32.36
C LEU A 107 -16.64 17.10 -31.59
N LEU A 108 -17.78 16.80 -32.24
CA LEU A 108 -18.86 16.01 -31.66
C LEU A 108 -18.43 14.57 -31.38
N VAL A 109 -17.68 13.94 -32.28
CA VAL A 109 -17.09 12.61 -32.05
C VAL A 109 -16.13 12.63 -30.86
N CYS A 110 -15.26 13.65 -30.77
CA CYS A 110 -14.36 13.79 -29.62
C CYS A 110 -15.13 14.00 -28.32
N GLN A 111 -16.21 14.79 -28.33
CA GLN A 111 -17.05 15.01 -27.17
C GLN A 111 -17.70 13.71 -26.68
N ASP A 112 -18.27 12.91 -27.59
CA ASP A 112 -18.89 11.63 -27.26
C ASP A 112 -17.86 10.63 -26.71
N GLN A 113 -16.67 10.56 -27.32
CA GLN A 113 -15.57 9.73 -26.84
C GLN A 113 -15.12 10.11 -25.43
N ILE A 114 -14.94 11.41 -25.17
CA ILE A 114 -14.56 11.91 -23.84
C ILE A 114 -15.67 11.62 -22.83
N THR A 115 -16.93 11.84 -23.19
CA THR A 115 -18.09 11.62 -22.31
C THR A 115 -18.25 10.14 -21.95
N THR A 116 -18.07 9.26 -22.93
CA THR A 116 -18.09 7.80 -22.71
C THR A 116 -16.94 7.39 -21.79
N GLN A 117 -15.72 7.86 -22.06
CA GLN A 117 -14.56 7.56 -21.20
C GLN A 117 -14.77 8.07 -19.77
N LEU A 118 -15.29 9.29 -19.60
CA LEU A 118 -15.60 9.85 -18.28
C LEU A 118 -16.63 8.98 -17.54
N THR A 119 -17.69 8.56 -18.22
CA THR A 119 -18.72 7.68 -17.65
C THR A 119 -18.12 6.33 -17.22
N ASP A 120 -17.27 5.73 -18.05
CA ASP A 120 -16.58 4.48 -17.73
C ASP A 120 -15.65 4.64 -16.52
N TYR A 121 -14.89 5.75 -16.46
CA TYR A 121 -14.03 6.06 -15.32
C TYR A 121 -14.84 6.29 -14.03
N GLU A 122 -15.99 6.97 -14.11
CA GLU A 122 -16.87 7.18 -12.96
C GLU A 122 -17.47 5.87 -12.45
N GLN A 123 -17.91 4.98 -13.35
CA GLN A 123 -18.41 3.65 -12.99
C GLN A 123 -17.32 2.79 -12.36
N LEU A 124 -16.11 2.77 -12.95
CA LEU A 124 -14.96 2.04 -12.41
C LEU A 124 -14.58 2.56 -11.02
N LYS A 125 -14.58 3.87 -10.84
CA LYS A 125 -14.33 4.51 -9.54
C LYS A 125 -15.39 4.14 -8.51
N SER A 126 -16.67 4.18 -8.87
CA SER A 126 -17.77 3.79 -7.99
C SER A 126 -17.64 2.32 -7.55
N LYS A 127 -17.33 1.43 -8.51
CA LYS A 127 -17.09 0.01 -8.22
C LYS A 127 -15.90 -0.17 -7.28
N GLY A 128 -14.79 0.53 -7.53
CA GLY A 128 -13.62 0.49 -6.66
C GLY A 128 -13.91 0.94 -5.22
N PHE A 129 -14.77 1.94 -5.02
CA PHE A 129 -15.22 2.34 -3.69
C PHE A 129 -16.04 1.26 -2.99
N HIS A 130 -16.95 0.60 -3.71
CA HIS A 130 -17.72 -0.52 -3.15
C HIS A 130 -16.81 -1.68 -2.76
N ASP A 131 -15.92 -2.10 -3.65
CA ASP A 131 -14.96 -3.19 -3.39
C ASP A 131 -14.05 -2.87 -2.19
N GLN A 132 -13.61 -1.61 -2.05
CA GLN A 132 -12.81 -1.15 -0.92
C GLN A 132 -13.58 -1.22 0.41
N GLU A 133 -14.85 -0.80 0.43
CA GLU A 133 -15.67 -0.84 1.64
C GLU A 133 -16.00 -2.28 2.04
N ASP A 134 -16.29 -3.16 1.08
CA ASP A 134 -16.50 -4.58 1.33
C ASP A 134 -15.26 -5.26 1.91
N ALA A 135 -14.07 -4.98 1.34
CA ALA A 135 -12.81 -5.48 1.86
C ALA A 135 -12.54 -4.97 3.29
N ARG A 136 -12.86 -3.69 3.57
CA ARG A 136 -12.72 -3.10 4.90
C ARG A 136 -13.64 -3.79 5.92
N GLN A 137 -14.88 -4.07 5.56
CA GLN A 137 -15.81 -4.81 6.42
C GLN A 137 -15.32 -6.23 6.68
N GLN A 138 -14.76 -6.91 5.67
CA GLN A 138 -14.22 -8.26 5.83
C GLN A 138 -12.99 -8.29 6.75
N ILE A 139 -12.10 -7.30 6.64
CA ILE A 139 -10.95 -7.14 7.55
C ILE A 139 -11.42 -6.98 8.99
N GLU A 140 -12.45 -6.15 9.23
CA GLU A 140 -12.96 -5.94 10.58
C GLU A 140 -13.62 -7.20 11.15
N LYS A 141 -14.37 -7.95 10.33
CA LYS A 141 -14.92 -9.27 10.73
C LYS A 141 -13.80 -10.24 11.12
N LEU A 142 -12.80 -10.44 10.27
CA LEU A 142 -11.67 -11.34 10.55
C LEU A 142 -10.88 -10.93 11.79
N LYS A 143 -10.72 -9.62 12.02
CA LYS A 143 -10.06 -9.09 13.21
C LYS A 143 -10.85 -9.41 14.49
N ASN A 144 -12.17 -9.33 14.44
CA ASN A 144 -13.04 -9.72 15.56
C ASN A 144 -12.98 -11.23 15.83
N GLU A 145 -13.05 -12.06 14.79
CA GLU A 145 -12.90 -13.52 14.91
C GLU A 145 -11.54 -13.92 15.49
N LEU A 146 -10.47 -13.26 15.05
CA LEU A 146 -9.12 -13.47 15.58
C LEU A 146 -9.05 -13.13 17.07
N ASN A 147 -9.69 -12.03 17.49
CA ASN A 147 -9.72 -11.63 18.89
C ASN A 147 -10.49 -12.62 19.75
N GLU A 148 -11.64 -13.10 19.29
CA GLU A 148 -12.40 -14.14 20.00
C GLU A 148 -11.62 -15.46 20.08
N THR A 149 -10.98 -15.88 18.99
CA THR A 149 -10.14 -17.08 18.98
C THR A 149 -8.96 -16.95 19.94
N LYS A 150 -8.31 -15.78 20.02
CA LYS A 150 -7.24 -15.50 21.00
C LYS A 150 -7.74 -15.58 22.45
N LYS A 151 -8.95 -15.06 22.72
CA LYS A 151 -9.57 -15.16 24.06
C LYS A 151 -9.84 -16.60 24.42
N GLU A 152 -10.39 -17.39 23.50
CA GLU A 152 -10.66 -18.82 23.72
C GLU A 152 -9.37 -19.62 23.92
N LEU A 153 -8.34 -19.38 23.11
CA LEU A 153 -7.02 -19.98 23.29
C LEU A 153 -6.44 -19.68 24.67
N LYS A 154 -6.55 -18.43 25.15
CA LYS A 154 -6.12 -18.04 26.50
C LYS A 154 -6.89 -18.78 27.58
N LYS A 155 -8.21 -18.96 27.43
CA LYS A 155 -9.04 -19.75 28.36
C LYS A 155 -8.61 -21.22 28.38
N ARG A 156 -8.44 -21.84 27.20
CA ARG A 156 -7.99 -23.23 27.06
C ARG A 156 -6.62 -23.46 27.67
N ARG A 157 -5.67 -22.54 27.45
CA ARG A 157 -4.34 -22.60 28.07
C ARG A 157 -4.42 -22.61 29.61
N LYS A 158 -5.22 -21.71 30.20
CA LYS A 158 -5.43 -21.68 31.67
C LYS A 158 -6.06 -22.97 32.19
N MET A 159 -7.02 -23.53 31.45
CA MET A 159 -7.66 -24.81 31.81
C MET A 159 -6.64 -25.95 31.81
N LEU A 160 -5.80 -26.05 30.77
CA LEU A 160 -4.74 -27.05 30.68
C LEU A 160 -3.70 -26.90 31.80
N GLU A 161 -3.26 -25.67 32.09
CA GLU A 161 -2.35 -25.40 33.21
C GLU A 161 -2.94 -25.84 34.55
N THR A 162 -4.25 -25.62 34.75
CA THR A 162 -4.94 -26.03 35.97
C THR A 162 -5.06 -27.55 36.07
N GLN A 163 -5.42 -28.23 34.96
CA GLN A 163 -5.46 -29.69 34.90
C GLN A 163 -4.08 -30.30 35.15
N GLN A 164 -3.02 -29.75 34.55
CA GLN A 164 -1.66 -30.21 34.76
C GLN A 164 -1.25 -30.07 36.24
N ARG A 165 -1.59 -28.95 36.90
CA ARG A 165 -1.34 -28.81 38.35
C ARG A 165 -2.09 -29.83 39.18
N MET A 166 -3.35 -30.13 38.85
CA MET A 166 -4.12 -31.17 39.56
C MET A 166 -3.49 -32.56 39.39
N LEU A 167 -3.04 -32.92 38.18
CA LEU A 167 -2.35 -34.18 37.93
C LEU A 167 -1.01 -34.28 38.68
N MET A 168 -0.23 -33.19 38.72
CA MET A 168 1.03 -33.15 39.48
C MET A 168 0.80 -33.30 41.00
N ALA A 169 -0.24 -32.67 41.54
CA ALA A 169 -0.63 -32.80 42.95
C ALA A 169 -1.17 -34.22 43.28
N GLN A 170 -1.78 -34.92 42.32
CA GLN A 170 -2.16 -36.32 42.49
C GLN A 170 -0.94 -37.25 42.48
N ASN A 171 0.04 -36.99 41.60
CA ASN A 171 1.26 -37.78 41.50
C ASN A 171 2.23 -37.54 42.68
N SER A 172 2.12 -36.42 43.41
CA SER A 172 2.96 -36.14 44.59
C SER A 172 2.56 -36.89 45.86
N ASN A 173 1.43 -37.61 45.86
CA ASN A 173 0.95 -38.36 47.03
C ASN A 173 1.54 -39.78 47.13
N TYR A 174 2.47 -40.13 46.25
CA TYR A 174 3.13 -41.43 46.22
C TYR A 174 4.65 -41.24 46.29
N HIS A 175 5.30 -42.03 47.15
CA HIS A 175 6.74 -42.08 47.30
C HIS A 175 7.28 -43.31 46.56
N THR A 176 7.97 -43.10 45.45
CA THR A 176 8.53 -44.17 44.61
C THR A 176 9.87 -44.68 45.14
N CYS A 177 10.13 -45.97 44.98
CA CYS A 177 11.40 -46.55 45.34
C CYS A 177 12.49 -46.16 44.33
N PRO A 178 13.67 -45.70 44.79
CA PRO A 178 14.78 -45.35 43.91
C PRO A 178 15.50 -46.55 43.27
N VAL A 179 15.16 -47.78 43.65
CA VAL A 179 15.85 -49.00 43.18
C VAL A 179 14.91 -49.94 42.43
N CYS A 180 13.60 -49.83 42.62
CA CYS A 180 12.60 -50.65 41.92
C CYS A 180 11.32 -49.85 41.63
N THR A 181 10.39 -50.43 40.89
CA THR A 181 9.18 -49.75 40.39
C THR A 181 8.05 -49.60 41.42
N HIS A 182 8.25 -49.98 42.68
CA HIS A 182 7.22 -49.89 43.71
C HIS A 182 6.99 -48.45 44.20
N ALA A 183 5.73 -48.05 44.32
CA ALA A 183 5.29 -46.78 44.87
C ALA A 183 4.52 -46.98 46.17
N PHE A 184 4.73 -46.09 47.15
CA PHE A 184 4.19 -46.21 48.49
C PHE A 184 3.40 -44.95 48.86
N LEU A 185 2.27 -45.13 49.55
CA LEU A 185 1.42 -44.01 50.00
C LEU A 185 2.03 -43.19 51.15
N SER A 186 3.03 -43.73 51.85
CA SER A 186 3.70 -43.03 52.96
C SER A 186 5.20 -43.30 52.94
N ILE A 187 5.96 -42.25 53.27
CA ILE A 187 7.42 -42.27 53.29
C ILE A 187 7.98 -43.32 54.25
N ALA A 188 7.27 -43.64 55.33
CA ALA A 188 7.66 -44.67 56.28
C ALA A 188 7.65 -46.08 55.65
N TYR A 189 6.65 -46.37 54.81
CA TYR A 189 6.58 -47.66 54.10
C TYR A 189 7.66 -47.76 53.02
N LEU A 190 7.95 -46.66 52.32
CA LEU A 190 9.06 -46.61 51.38
C LEU A 190 10.40 -46.88 52.08
N GLN A 191 10.67 -46.21 53.21
CA GLN A 191 11.91 -46.39 53.98
C GLN A 191 12.06 -47.83 54.49
N ALA A 192 10.98 -48.43 55.00
CA ALA A 192 10.97 -49.83 55.43
C ALA A 192 11.21 -50.79 54.25
N HIS A 193 10.65 -50.50 53.08
CA HIS A 193 10.88 -51.27 51.86
C HIS A 193 12.35 -51.22 51.42
N ILE A 194 12.95 -50.02 51.34
CA ILE A 194 14.37 -49.85 50.98
C ILE A 194 15.24 -50.64 51.96
N LYS A 195 15.02 -50.51 53.28
CA LYS A 195 15.82 -51.21 54.29
C LYS A 195 15.76 -52.73 54.18
N ARG A 196 14.64 -53.30 53.71
CA ARG A 196 14.44 -54.76 53.63
C ARG A 196 14.84 -55.36 52.28
N ARG A 197 14.57 -54.65 51.19
CA ARG A 197 14.75 -55.16 49.82
C ARG A 197 15.97 -54.59 49.12
N HIS A 198 16.49 -53.46 49.60
CA HIS A 198 17.67 -52.77 49.08
C HIS A 198 18.63 -52.37 50.22
N PRO A 199 19.08 -53.32 51.08
CA PRO A 199 19.97 -53.01 52.21
C PRO A 199 21.32 -52.42 51.78
N ASP A 200 21.78 -52.70 50.56
CA ASP A 200 23.01 -52.17 49.97
C ASP A 200 22.84 -50.79 49.31
N TYR A 201 21.63 -50.22 49.36
CA TYR A 201 21.36 -48.89 48.81
C TYR A 201 21.92 -47.81 49.74
N ASP A 202 23.00 -47.18 49.32
CA ASP A 202 23.58 -46.01 49.98
C ASP A 202 22.94 -44.71 49.46
N PRO A 203 22.10 -44.01 50.25
CA PRO A 203 21.47 -42.75 49.86
C PRO A 203 22.48 -41.61 49.66
N SER A 204 23.75 -41.77 50.02
CA SER A 204 24.80 -40.76 49.85
C SER A 204 25.24 -40.64 48.39
N LYS A 205 25.31 -41.75 47.64
CA LYS A 205 25.65 -41.74 46.20
C LYS A 205 24.57 -41.13 45.30
N ARG A 206 23.29 -41.31 45.65
CA ARG A 206 22.18 -40.60 44.98
C ARG A 206 22.22 -39.11 45.25
N ARG A 207 22.48 -38.69 46.50
CA ARG A 207 22.60 -37.27 46.84
C ARG A 207 23.72 -36.57 46.07
N GLU A 208 24.86 -37.23 45.85
CA GLU A 208 25.95 -36.68 45.04
C GLU A 208 25.55 -36.49 43.56
N HIS A 209 24.89 -37.49 42.97
CA HIS A 209 24.31 -37.40 41.62
C HIS A 209 23.22 -36.32 41.52
N ASP A 210 22.31 -36.24 42.50
CA ASP A 210 21.22 -35.25 42.52
C ASP A 210 21.79 -33.82 42.67
N ILE A 211 22.85 -33.63 43.47
CA ILE A 211 23.56 -32.36 43.59
C ILE A 211 24.22 -31.96 42.26
N ASP A 212 24.81 -32.91 41.53
CA ASP A 212 25.45 -32.61 40.24
C ASP A 212 24.43 -32.32 39.13
N VAL A 213 23.28 -33.00 39.13
CA VAL A 213 22.14 -32.65 38.25
C VAL A 213 21.59 -31.27 38.60
N GLU A 214 21.47 -30.92 39.88
CA GLU A 214 21.01 -29.60 40.32
C GLU A 214 21.96 -28.48 39.89
N LYS A 215 23.28 -28.70 39.99
CA LYS A 215 24.30 -27.77 39.47
C LYS A 215 24.19 -27.60 37.96
N GLU A 216 23.97 -28.68 37.21
CA GLU A 216 23.83 -28.62 35.76
C GLU A 216 22.54 -27.90 35.33
N ILE A 217 21.43 -28.15 36.03
CA ILE A 217 20.18 -27.39 35.85
C ILE A 217 20.42 -25.90 36.10
N GLN A 218 21.20 -25.55 37.13
CA GLN A 218 21.50 -24.15 37.43
C GLN A 218 22.36 -23.51 36.32
N ARG A 219 23.40 -24.20 35.83
CA ARG A 219 24.20 -23.71 34.70
C ARG A 219 23.35 -23.48 33.44
N LEU A 220 22.51 -24.45 33.08
CA LEU A 220 21.63 -24.33 31.93
C LEU A 220 20.60 -23.20 32.08
N LYS A 221 20.12 -22.94 33.30
CA LYS A 221 19.26 -21.76 33.58
C LYS A 221 20.00 -20.45 33.39
N ASP A 222 21.25 -20.37 33.85
CA ASP A 222 22.07 -19.16 33.72
C ASP A 222 22.43 -18.89 32.25
N GLU A 223 22.77 -19.95 31.51
CA GLU A 223 23.00 -19.87 30.06
C GLU A 223 21.73 -19.48 29.30
N LEU A 224 20.58 -20.07 29.66
CA LEU A 224 19.29 -19.72 29.08
C LEU A 224 18.94 -18.25 29.34
N ASN A 225 19.13 -17.76 30.57
CA ASN A 225 18.90 -16.36 30.91
C ASN A 225 19.79 -15.43 30.08
N LYS A 226 21.08 -15.76 29.95
CA LYS A 226 22.01 -14.98 29.12
C LYS A 226 21.53 -14.92 27.66
N LYS A 227 21.15 -16.04 27.07
CA LYS A 227 20.65 -16.11 25.70
C LYS A 227 19.30 -15.38 25.53
N ASP A 228 18.39 -15.51 26.50
CA ASP A 228 17.11 -14.78 26.49
C ASP A 228 17.33 -13.25 26.59
N THR A 229 18.34 -12.77 27.34
CA THR A 229 18.71 -11.34 27.35
C THR A 229 19.29 -10.85 26.02
N GLU A 230 20.17 -11.64 25.40
CA GLU A 230 20.73 -11.35 24.07
C GLU A 230 19.62 -11.27 23.01
N LEU A 231 18.66 -12.20 23.07
CA LEU A 231 17.49 -12.20 22.21
C LEU A 231 16.62 -10.95 22.39
N GLN A 232 16.42 -10.49 23.64
CA GLN A 232 15.67 -9.27 23.91
C GLN A 232 16.38 -8.03 23.34
N MET A 233 17.70 -7.93 23.48
CA MET A 233 18.47 -6.84 22.88
C MET A 233 18.34 -6.80 21.36
N ILE A 234 18.43 -7.96 20.70
CA ILE A 234 18.27 -8.06 19.24
C ILE A 234 16.85 -7.67 18.80
N LYS A 235 15.81 -8.01 19.58
CA LYS A 235 14.43 -7.59 19.29
C LYS A 235 14.25 -6.08 19.35
N VAL A 236 14.85 -5.43 20.34
CA VAL A 236 14.83 -3.96 20.44
C VAL A 236 15.58 -3.34 19.26
N GLN A 237 16.77 -3.86 18.94
CA GLN A 237 17.55 -3.40 17.80
C GLN A 237 16.80 -3.55 16.48
N LYS A 238 16.09 -4.68 16.29
CA LYS A 238 15.24 -4.92 15.12
C LYS A 238 14.15 -3.85 14.97
N ALA A 239 13.48 -3.46 16.06
CA ALA A 239 12.45 -2.43 16.01
C ALA A 239 13.02 -1.06 15.59
N VAL A 240 14.20 -0.71 16.11
CA VAL A 240 14.92 0.52 15.76
C VAL A 240 15.32 0.52 14.29
N ASP A 241 15.89 -0.58 13.78
CA ASP A 241 16.30 -0.64 12.38
C ASP A 241 15.12 -0.71 11.40
N GLU A 242 13.98 -1.28 11.83
CA GLU A 242 12.72 -1.20 11.09
C GLU A 242 12.19 0.23 10.97
N GLU A 243 12.36 1.04 12.00
CA GLU A 243 12.01 2.46 11.96
C GLU A 243 12.93 3.25 11.03
N LYS A 244 14.25 3.05 11.11
CA LYS A 244 15.21 3.66 10.19
C LYS A 244 14.93 3.33 8.72
N ILE A 245 14.55 2.08 8.44
CA ILE A 245 14.18 1.65 7.09
C ILE A 245 12.93 2.40 6.62
N ARG A 246 11.89 2.51 7.47
CA ARG A 246 10.68 3.27 7.14
C ARG A 246 11.00 4.73 6.85
N ASP A 247 11.83 5.38 7.67
CA ASP A 247 12.23 6.77 7.48
C ASP A 247 12.96 6.95 6.14
N ARG A 248 13.88 6.04 5.80
CA ARG A 248 14.56 6.06 4.50
C ARG A 248 13.62 5.82 3.32
N ASP A 249 12.66 4.90 3.44
CA ASP A 249 11.64 4.68 2.42
C ASP A 249 10.78 5.93 2.20
N THR A 250 10.41 6.64 3.28
CA THR A 250 9.67 7.91 3.16
C THR A 250 10.49 8.99 2.46
N ASN A 251 11.78 9.12 2.78
CA ASN A 251 12.68 10.06 2.11
C ASN A 251 12.84 9.72 0.61
N ILE A 252 12.99 8.45 0.26
CA ILE A 252 13.05 8.00 -1.15
C ILE A 252 11.75 8.35 -1.89
N ARG A 253 10.59 8.17 -1.26
CA ARG A 253 9.30 8.56 -1.86
C ARG A 253 9.24 10.06 -2.11
N GLN A 254 9.65 10.89 -1.15
CA GLN A 254 9.68 12.35 -1.31
C GLN A 254 10.60 12.79 -2.45
N LEU A 255 11.80 12.22 -2.54
CA LEU A 255 12.74 12.51 -3.65
C LEU A 255 12.16 12.11 -5.02
N LYS A 256 11.43 10.99 -5.09
CA LYS A 256 10.73 10.57 -6.33
C LYS A 256 9.61 11.53 -6.73
N GLU A 257 8.82 11.99 -5.77
CA GLU A 257 7.76 12.98 -5.98
C GLU A 257 8.34 14.34 -6.44
N GLU A 258 9.47 14.75 -5.86
CA GLU A 258 10.19 15.96 -6.27
C GLU A 258 10.70 15.87 -7.71
N ILE A 259 11.34 14.75 -8.09
CA ILE A 259 11.76 14.49 -9.48
C ILE A 259 10.56 14.56 -10.43
N GLN A 260 9.44 13.96 -10.06
CA GLN A 260 8.23 13.97 -10.88
C GLN A 260 7.72 15.41 -11.08
N THR A 261 7.66 16.19 -10.01
CA THR A 261 7.22 17.59 -10.03
C THR A 261 8.13 18.45 -10.91
N LEU A 262 9.46 18.32 -10.76
CA LEU A 262 10.42 19.04 -11.59
C LEU A 262 10.35 18.61 -13.06
N THR A 263 10.15 17.32 -13.32
CA THR A 263 9.97 16.79 -14.68
C THR A 263 8.73 17.37 -15.34
N THR A 264 7.61 17.48 -14.62
CA THR A 264 6.40 18.13 -15.15
C THR A 264 6.65 19.60 -15.48
N LYS A 265 7.31 20.36 -14.59
CA LYS A 265 7.69 21.76 -14.84
C LYS A 265 8.58 21.90 -16.08
N MET A 266 9.56 21.02 -16.23
CA MET A 266 10.46 20.99 -17.39
C MET A 266 9.70 20.71 -18.69
N THR A 267 8.73 19.79 -18.66
CA THR A 267 7.91 19.44 -19.84
C THR A 267 7.07 20.63 -20.30
N ILE A 268 6.44 21.35 -19.36
CA ILE A 268 5.66 22.58 -19.64
C ILE A 268 6.56 23.66 -20.25
N LEU A 269 7.78 23.82 -19.73
CA LEU A 269 8.75 24.79 -20.25
C LEU A 269 9.25 24.40 -21.65
N ASP A 270 9.53 23.13 -21.91
CA ASP A 270 9.91 22.63 -23.24
C ASP A 270 8.80 22.86 -24.27
N ASP A 271 7.53 22.63 -23.89
CA ASP A 271 6.38 22.93 -24.75
C ASP A 271 6.28 24.43 -25.06
N ARG A 272 6.48 25.29 -24.05
CA ARG A 272 6.45 26.76 -24.23
C ARG A 272 7.60 27.24 -25.12
N LEU A 273 8.80 26.69 -24.97
CA LEU A 273 9.94 26.97 -25.84
C LEU A 273 9.67 26.51 -27.28
N SER A 274 9.01 25.37 -27.46
CA SER A 274 8.64 24.83 -28.77
C SER A 274 7.59 25.71 -29.48
N GLN A 275 6.57 26.18 -28.76
CA GLN A 275 5.55 27.10 -29.28
C GLN A 275 6.15 28.45 -29.71
N MET A 276 7.14 28.98 -28.99
CA MET A 276 7.82 30.22 -29.40
C MET A 276 8.68 30.05 -30.65
N ARG A 277 9.27 28.87 -30.86
CA ARG A 277 10.07 28.58 -32.07
C ARG A 277 9.20 28.41 -33.32
N SER A 278 7.97 27.92 -33.18
CA SER A 278 7.07 27.63 -34.31
C SER A 278 6.19 28.81 -34.75
N ASN A 279 6.21 29.93 -34.04
CA ASN A 279 5.35 31.09 -34.35
C ASN A 279 5.99 32.01 -35.42
N PRO A 280 5.46 32.11 -36.66
CA PRO A 280 6.08 32.87 -37.74
C PRO A 280 5.81 34.39 -37.69
N HIS A 281 4.96 34.85 -36.77
CA HIS A 281 4.43 36.23 -36.75
C HIS A 281 5.18 37.24 -35.87
N THR A 282 6.22 36.82 -35.14
CA THR A 282 6.94 37.68 -34.19
C THR A 282 8.06 38.54 -34.82
N GLN A 283 8.31 38.43 -36.12
CA GLN A 283 9.31 39.27 -36.80
C GLN A 283 8.86 40.73 -37.03
N SER A 284 7.59 41.10 -36.77
CA SER A 284 7.08 42.45 -37.07
C SER A 284 7.03 43.43 -35.89
N PHE A 285 7.26 43.01 -34.64
CA PHE A 285 7.23 43.90 -33.48
C PHE A 285 8.36 43.63 -32.47
N SER A 286 9.29 44.59 -32.36
CA SER A 286 10.36 44.76 -31.36
C SER A 286 11.23 43.52 -31.04
N PRO A 287 12.38 43.35 -31.72
CA PRO A 287 13.27 42.18 -31.57
C PRO A 287 13.85 41.98 -30.16
N HIS A 288 14.22 43.07 -29.49
CA HIS A 288 14.99 42.97 -28.24
C HIS A 288 14.21 42.43 -27.03
N ARG A 289 12.91 42.72 -26.90
CA ARG A 289 12.12 42.23 -25.75
C ARG A 289 11.86 40.71 -25.82
N ASN A 290 11.67 40.19 -27.03
CA ASN A 290 11.36 38.77 -27.25
C ASN A 290 12.61 37.89 -27.14
N GLU A 291 13.79 38.38 -27.53
CA GLU A 291 15.06 37.67 -27.34
C GLU A 291 15.44 37.53 -25.87
N THR A 292 15.22 38.55 -25.04
CA THR A 292 15.47 38.47 -23.59
C THR A 292 14.60 37.41 -22.90
N GLY A 293 13.29 37.37 -23.20
CA GLY A 293 12.38 36.39 -22.58
C GLY A 293 12.66 34.95 -23.00
N PHE A 294 13.06 34.73 -24.26
CA PHE A 294 13.49 33.41 -24.73
C PHE A 294 14.80 32.96 -24.08
N SER A 295 15.77 33.87 -23.92
CA SER A 295 17.03 33.60 -23.22
C SER A 295 16.82 33.26 -21.75
N GLU A 296 15.91 33.96 -21.07
CA GLU A 296 15.55 33.67 -19.67
C GLU A 296 14.91 32.29 -19.50
N LEU A 297 13.97 31.93 -20.38
CA LEU A 297 13.33 30.60 -20.34
C LEU A 297 14.30 29.46 -20.63
N LEU A 298 15.29 29.69 -21.51
CA LEU A 298 16.39 28.75 -21.75
C LEU A 298 17.27 28.54 -20.50
N LYS A 299 17.57 29.62 -19.77
CA LYS A 299 18.32 29.54 -18.50
C LYS A 299 17.50 28.78 -17.46
N GLU A 300 16.21 29.06 -17.34
CA GLU A 300 15.31 28.37 -16.41
C GLU A 300 15.22 26.86 -16.72
N ASN A 301 15.11 26.49 -17.99
CA ASN A 301 15.09 25.08 -18.42
C ASN A 301 16.41 24.36 -18.09
N ASN A 302 17.56 25.01 -18.33
CA ASN A 302 18.87 24.45 -17.99
C ASN A 302 19.04 24.30 -16.47
N ASN A 303 18.56 25.26 -15.67
CA ASN A 303 18.58 25.17 -14.21
C ASN A 303 17.73 23.99 -13.72
N LEU A 304 16.50 23.84 -14.23
CA LEU A 304 15.65 22.69 -13.89
C LEU A 304 16.28 21.34 -14.26
N ARG A 305 16.99 21.26 -15.39
CA ARG A 305 17.74 20.05 -15.77
C ARG A 305 18.83 19.74 -14.75
N ALA A 306 19.56 20.76 -14.28
CA ALA A 306 20.58 20.60 -13.25
C ALA A 306 19.97 20.16 -11.91
N ASP A 307 18.85 20.78 -11.50
CA ASP A 307 18.14 20.43 -10.27
C ASP A 307 17.63 18.98 -10.30
N ILE A 308 17.02 18.56 -11.42
CA ILE A 308 16.56 17.18 -11.62
C ILE A 308 17.73 16.20 -11.46
N GLU A 309 18.88 16.51 -12.06
CA GLU A 309 20.06 15.66 -11.97
C GLU A 309 20.62 15.58 -10.55
N GLN A 310 20.64 16.70 -9.82
CA GLN A 310 21.05 16.74 -8.42
C GLN A 310 20.12 15.89 -7.52
N VAL A 311 18.81 16.00 -7.71
CA VAL A 311 17.84 15.21 -6.92
C VAL A 311 17.93 13.72 -7.30
N LYS A 312 18.18 13.38 -8.58
CA LYS A 312 18.44 11.99 -9.01
C LYS A 312 19.67 11.39 -8.36
N GLN A 313 20.77 12.14 -8.25
CA GLN A 313 21.97 11.68 -7.54
C GLN A 313 21.69 11.43 -6.05
N SER A 314 20.94 12.33 -5.42
CA SER A 314 20.51 12.20 -4.02
C SER A 314 19.63 10.96 -3.81
N LEU A 315 18.70 10.71 -4.74
CA LEU A 315 17.86 9.51 -4.76
C LEU A 315 18.70 8.23 -4.90
N GLN A 316 19.66 8.21 -5.84
CA GLN A 316 20.54 7.06 -6.05
C GLN A 316 21.35 6.73 -4.79
N GLN A 317 21.84 7.75 -4.09
CA GLN A 317 22.54 7.58 -2.82
C GLN A 317 21.62 7.03 -1.72
N ALA A 318 20.40 7.57 -1.60
CA ALA A 318 19.41 7.10 -0.63
C ALA A 318 19.02 5.64 -0.88
N GLU A 319 18.80 5.23 -2.13
CA GLU A 319 18.48 3.84 -2.50
C GLU A 319 19.64 2.88 -2.19
N ASN A 320 20.89 3.30 -2.43
CA ASN A 320 22.07 2.52 -2.07
C ASN A 320 22.19 2.32 -0.55
N ASN A 321 21.95 3.36 0.22
CA ASN A 321 21.96 3.30 1.68
C ASN A 321 20.87 2.36 2.21
N LEU A 322 19.64 2.49 1.71
CA LEU A 322 18.53 1.58 2.06
C LEU A 322 18.88 0.12 1.75
N LYS A 323 19.48 -0.13 0.57
CA LYS A 323 19.88 -1.49 0.16
C LYS A 323 20.92 -2.10 1.12
N GLN A 324 21.84 -1.29 1.66
CA GLN A 324 22.81 -1.74 2.66
C GLN A 324 22.11 -2.07 3.99
N GLU A 325 21.19 -1.24 4.45
CA GLU A 325 20.45 -1.49 5.70
C GLU A 325 19.57 -2.73 5.62
N VAL A 326 18.87 -2.93 4.51
CA VAL A 326 18.06 -4.15 4.29
C VAL A 326 18.94 -5.41 4.29
N LYS A 327 20.14 -5.35 3.70
CA LYS A 327 21.09 -6.47 3.75
C LYS A 327 21.55 -6.76 5.18
N LEU A 328 21.87 -5.73 5.94
CA LEU A 328 22.30 -5.85 7.34
C LEU A 328 21.18 -6.45 8.21
N LYS A 329 19.95 -5.96 8.06
CA LYS A 329 18.76 -6.50 8.73
C LYS A 329 18.58 -8.00 8.48
N ARG A 330 18.68 -8.44 7.22
CA ARG A 330 18.58 -9.87 6.86
C ARG A 330 19.68 -10.74 7.49
N ARG A 331 20.85 -10.17 7.80
CA ARG A 331 21.89 -10.90 8.53
C ARG A 331 21.50 -11.07 9.99
N TYR A 332 21.06 -10.00 10.65
CA TYR A 332 20.59 -10.06 12.04
C TYR A 332 19.37 -10.95 12.22
N GLU A 333 18.45 -10.99 11.26
CA GLU A 333 17.29 -11.89 11.32
C GLU A 333 17.69 -13.37 11.32
N ARG A 334 18.73 -13.74 10.56
CA ARG A 334 19.28 -15.10 10.58
C ARG A 334 19.97 -15.43 11.90
N GLU A 335 20.75 -14.50 12.45
CA GLU A 335 21.38 -14.66 13.76
C GLU A 335 20.31 -14.79 14.87
N ASN A 336 19.22 -14.02 14.79
CA ASN A 336 18.07 -14.09 15.68
C ASN A 336 17.35 -15.45 15.60
N GLU A 337 17.13 -15.98 14.40
CA GLU A 337 16.55 -17.32 14.21
C GLU A 337 17.42 -18.43 14.83
N ASN A 338 18.74 -18.32 14.69
CA ASN A 338 19.67 -19.27 15.30
C ASN A 338 19.61 -19.21 16.83
N LEU A 339 19.62 -18.01 17.42
CA LEU A 339 19.46 -17.85 18.87
C LEU A 339 18.13 -18.40 19.39
N ILE A 340 17.03 -18.23 18.65
CA ILE A 340 15.73 -18.83 19.01
C ILE A 340 15.81 -20.36 19.04
N LYS A 341 16.50 -20.98 18.07
CA LYS A 341 16.71 -22.44 18.05
C LYS A 341 17.55 -22.89 19.26
N GLU A 342 18.66 -22.20 19.55
CA GLU A 342 19.49 -22.49 20.72
C GLU A 342 18.70 -22.41 22.03
N ILE A 343 17.92 -21.34 22.21
CA ILE A 343 17.05 -21.14 23.38
C ILE A 343 16.00 -22.26 23.49
N THR A 344 15.44 -22.70 22.36
CA THR A 344 14.46 -23.78 22.33
C THR A 344 15.09 -25.10 22.76
N ASN A 345 16.27 -25.43 22.22
CA ASN A 345 17.02 -26.63 22.61
C ASN A 345 17.39 -26.61 24.10
N LEU A 346 17.85 -25.47 24.63
CA LEU A 346 18.15 -25.32 26.06
C LEU A 346 16.91 -25.51 26.94
N LYS A 347 15.75 -24.99 26.51
CA LYS A 347 14.46 -25.19 27.21
C LYS A 347 14.02 -26.66 27.19
N GLU A 348 14.22 -27.36 26.08
CA GLU A 348 13.93 -28.79 25.98
C GLU A 348 14.85 -29.63 26.88
N ASN A 349 16.16 -29.35 26.86
CA ASN A 349 17.14 -30.01 27.73
C ASN A 349 16.81 -29.80 29.22
N LEU A 350 16.44 -28.57 29.62
CA LEU A 350 15.99 -28.27 30.97
C LEU A 350 14.71 -29.05 31.34
N GLN A 351 13.74 -29.15 30.42
CA GLN A 351 12.53 -29.93 30.66
C GLN A 351 12.82 -31.42 30.82
N LEU A 352 13.74 -31.98 30.04
CA LEU A 352 14.13 -33.39 30.14
C LEU A 352 14.79 -33.70 31.49
N LEU A 353 15.72 -32.84 31.93
CA LEU A 353 16.37 -32.97 33.24
C LEU A 353 15.37 -32.79 34.40
N GLN A 354 14.38 -31.90 34.27
CA GLN A 354 13.35 -31.68 35.29
C GLN A 354 12.25 -32.77 35.31
N LYS A 355 11.99 -33.44 34.19
CA LYS A 355 11.01 -34.54 34.07
C LYS A 355 11.56 -35.91 34.47
N ALA A 356 12.80 -35.99 34.95
CA ALA A 356 13.42 -37.24 35.38
C ALA A 356 13.39 -37.48 36.91
N PRO A 357 12.23 -37.47 37.62
CA PRO A 357 12.19 -38.04 38.96
C PRO A 357 12.00 -39.56 38.83
N GLY A 358 13.08 -40.33 38.68
CA GLY A 358 13.00 -41.77 38.85
C GLY A 358 14.10 -42.64 38.27
N ASP A 359 14.61 -42.34 37.07
CA ASP A 359 15.34 -43.35 36.26
C ASP A 359 16.66 -42.81 35.65
N THR A 360 17.45 -42.14 36.47
CA THR A 360 18.69 -41.45 36.06
C THR A 360 19.86 -42.37 35.70
N GLY A 361 19.77 -43.67 35.99
CA GLY A 361 20.86 -44.62 35.73
C GLY A 361 20.97 -45.09 34.27
N ARG A 362 19.90 -44.98 33.46
CA ARG A 362 19.86 -45.58 32.11
C ARG A 362 19.93 -44.55 30.97
N LEU A 363 19.43 -43.34 31.18
CA LEU A 363 19.35 -42.29 30.15
C LEU A 363 20.64 -41.44 30.03
N THR A 364 21.46 -41.40 31.07
CA THR A 364 22.74 -40.66 31.06
C THR A 364 23.76 -41.23 30.08
N LYS A 365 23.71 -42.54 29.76
CA LYS A 365 24.55 -43.15 28.73
C LYS A 365 24.13 -42.79 27.29
N GLU A 366 22.85 -42.51 27.05
CA GLU A 366 22.37 -42.11 25.72
C GLU A 366 22.61 -40.62 25.45
N LEU A 367 22.54 -39.77 26.49
CA LEU A 367 22.81 -38.33 26.39
C LEU A 367 24.29 -37.99 26.13
N ILE A 368 25.24 -38.74 26.69
CA ILE A 368 26.68 -38.54 26.44
C ILE A 368 27.06 -38.92 24.99
N ASN A 369 26.32 -39.84 24.34
CA ASN A 369 26.60 -40.22 22.96
C ASN A 369 26.05 -39.23 21.92
N PHE A 370 25.08 -38.38 22.27
CA PHE A 370 24.56 -37.36 21.35
C PHE A 370 25.43 -36.10 21.24
N GLN A 371 26.32 -35.85 22.22
CA GLN A 371 27.30 -34.77 22.13
C GLN A 371 28.54 -35.12 21.28
N ASN A 372 28.72 -36.38 20.87
CA ASN A 372 29.86 -36.84 20.08
C ASN A 372 29.55 -37.09 18.59
N VAL A 373 28.34 -36.77 18.12
CA VAL A 373 27.97 -36.86 16.71
C VAL A 373 27.18 -35.62 16.29
N SER A 374 27.88 -34.50 16.12
CA SER A 374 27.47 -33.35 15.27
C SER A 374 28.68 -32.52 14.91
#